data_AF-A0A5C7FC73-F1
#
_entry.id   AF-A0A5C7FC73-F1
#
_cell.length_a   1.000
_cell.length_b   1.000
_cell.length_c   1.000
_cell.angle_alpha   90.00
_cell.angle_beta   90.00
_cell.angle_gamma   90.00
#
_symmetry.space_group_name_H-M   'P 1'
#
loop_
_entity.id
_entity.type
_entity.pdbx_description
1 polymer ?
#
loop_
_entity_poly.entity_id
_entity_poly.type
_entity_poly.pdbx_seq_one_letter_code
_entity_poly.pdbx_strand_id
1 'polypeptide(L)'
;MNFLSASVLLILNIACTAILPTAEKATVIRDCTGTYLRMDKKDFKVCNNAVLKNYKEGVEVTVKFAKTDSCPEFNDKAVCMMYHENEGTVRISEVK
;
A
#
# COMPACT_ATOMS: atom_id res chain seq x y z
N MET A 1 10.43 -59.06 -17.99
CA MET A 1 10.96 -58.35 -16.82
C MET A 1 10.33 -56.97 -16.75
N ASN A 2 9.48 -56.76 -15.76
CA ASN A 2 9.08 -55.42 -15.32
C ASN A 2 10.33 -54.71 -14.78
N PHE A 3 10.58 -53.45 -15.13
CA PHE A 3 11.08 -52.49 -14.15
C PHE A 3 10.53 -51.10 -14.47
N LEU A 4 9.65 -50.71 -13.56
CA LEU A 4 9.11 -49.40 -13.27
C LEU A 4 10.27 -48.40 -13.07
N SER A 5 10.27 -47.25 -13.76
CA SER A 5 10.91 -46.05 -13.21
C SER A 5 9.99 -44.85 -13.40
N ALA A 6 9.21 -44.61 -12.35
CA ALA A 6 8.36 -43.46 -12.20
C ALA A 6 9.23 -42.20 -12.15
N SER A 7 9.22 -41.41 -13.22
CA SER A 7 9.77 -40.05 -13.19
C SER A 7 8.67 -39.14 -12.65
N VAL A 8 8.81 -38.80 -11.37
CA VAL A 8 7.91 -37.98 -10.57
C VAL A 8 7.67 -36.63 -11.24
N LEU A 9 6.42 -36.35 -11.64
CA LEU A 9 5.99 -35.00 -12.00
C LEU A 9 6.08 -34.12 -10.75
N LEU A 10 7.05 -33.22 -10.71
CA LEU A 10 7.16 -32.18 -9.70
C LEU A 10 6.10 -31.10 -10.00
N ILE A 11 4.89 -31.28 -9.46
CA ILE A 11 3.80 -30.32 -9.57
C ILE A 11 4.18 -29.11 -8.68
N LEU A 12 4.65 -28.02 -9.29
CA LEU A 12 4.80 -26.74 -8.60
C LEU A 12 3.40 -26.22 -8.21
N ASN A 13 3.04 -26.41 -6.94
CA ASN A 13 1.88 -25.79 -6.33
C ASN A 13 2.16 -24.30 -6.13
N ILE A 14 1.87 -23.48 -7.15
CA ILE A 14 1.79 -22.04 -6.97
C ILE A 14 0.48 -21.77 -6.25
N ALA A 15 0.52 -21.79 -4.91
CA ALA A 15 -0.57 -21.30 -4.10
C ALA A 15 -0.63 -19.77 -4.26
N CYS A 16 -1.49 -19.29 -5.16
CA CYS A 16 -1.84 -17.88 -5.25
C CYS A 16 -2.68 -17.53 -4.03
N THR A 17 -2.02 -17.12 -2.94
CA THR A 17 -2.70 -16.50 -1.81
C THR A 17 -3.09 -15.09 -2.25
N ALA A 18 -4.37 -14.87 -2.50
CA ALA A 18 -4.89 -13.53 -2.63
C ALA A 18 -4.63 -12.81 -1.30
N ILE A 19 -3.66 -11.90 -1.28
CA ILE A 19 -3.33 -11.09 -0.11
C ILE A 19 -4.53 -10.17 0.12
N LEU A 20 -5.41 -10.56 1.05
CA LEU A 20 -6.43 -9.67 1.57
C LEU A 20 -5.73 -8.48 2.23
N PRO A 21 -6.24 -7.23 2.08
CA PRO A 21 -5.64 -6.07 2.71
C PRO A 21 -5.74 -6.23 4.23
N THR A 22 -4.62 -6.64 4.83
CA THR A 22 -4.44 -6.69 6.28
C THR A 22 -4.32 -5.27 6.81
N ALA A 23 -4.71 -5.08 8.06
CA ALA A 23 -4.57 -3.79 8.70
C ALA A 23 -3.10 -3.61 9.08
N GLU A 24 -2.47 -2.57 8.55
CA GLU A 24 -1.07 -2.28 8.76
C GLU A 24 -0.92 -1.06 9.67
N LYS A 25 0.10 -1.07 10.53
CA LYS A 25 0.49 0.10 11.32
C LYS A 25 1.32 1.03 10.45
N ALA A 26 0.92 2.29 10.39
CA ALA A 26 1.59 3.29 9.57
C ALA A 26 1.66 4.63 10.30
N THR A 27 2.74 5.38 10.10
CA THR A 27 2.84 6.76 10.59
C THR A 27 2.29 7.72 9.54
N VAL A 28 1.45 8.67 9.96
CA VAL A 28 0.96 9.74 9.09
C VAL A 28 2.07 10.75 8.87
N ILE A 29 2.45 10.94 7.60
CA ILE A 29 3.44 11.94 7.18
C ILE A 29 2.79 12.94 6.24
N ARG A 30 3.05 14.23 6.42
CA ARG A 30 2.48 15.31 5.62
C ARG A 30 3.56 16.32 5.26
N ASP A 31 3.52 16.74 4.02
CA ASP A 31 4.38 17.79 3.50
C ASP A 31 3.58 18.61 2.46
N CYS A 32 4.26 19.51 1.75
CA CYS A 32 3.62 20.30 0.71
C CYS A 32 3.36 19.52 -0.60
N THR A 33 3.82 18.26 -0.71
CA THR A 33 3.60 17.39 -1.86
C THR A 33 2.42 16.43 -1.66
N GLY A 34 1.98 16.22 -0.41
CA GLY A 34 0.78 15.45 -0.11
C GLY A 34 0.68 14.91 1.32
N THR A 35 0.00 13.78 1.44
CA THR A 35 -0.16 13.03 2.69
C THR A 35 0.21 11.59 2.42
N TYR A 36 0.96 11.00 3.33
CA TYR A 36 1.61 9.71 3.17
C TYR A 36 1.37 8.83 4.39
N LEU A 37 1.39 7.53 4.14
CA LEU A 37 1.50 6.50 5.16
C LEU A 37 2.91 5.94 5.11
N ARG A 38 3.65 6.05 6.21
CA ARG A 38 5.00 5.49 6.34
C ARG A 38 4.93 4.12 7.03
N MET A 39 5.38 3.09 6.33
CA MET A 39 5.49 1.70 6.79
C MET A 39 6.89 1.19 6.46
N ASP A 40 7.63 0.66 7.43
CA ASP A 40 9.00 0.16 7.22
C ASP A 40 9.93 1.12 6.45
N LYS A 41 9.87 2.42 6.79
CA LYS A 41 10.61 3.53 6.15
C LYS A 41 10.25 3.81 4.69
N LYS A 42 9.23 3.15 4.16
CA LYS A 42 8.65 3.39 2.84
C LYS A 42 7.41 4.25 2.96
N ASP A 43 7.30 5.24 2.09
CA ASP A 43 6.18 6.16 2.06
C ASP A 43 5.22 5.81 0.93
N PHE A 44 3.93 5.83 1.23
CA PHE A 44 2.87 5.56 0.26
C PHE A 44 1.94 6.77 0.19
N LYS A 45 1.76 7.34 -1.00
CA LYS A 45 0.97 8.56 -1.17
C LYS A 45 -0.52 8.24 -1.09
N VAL A 46 -1.23 8.92 -0.19
CA VAL A 46 -2.65 8.66 0.08
C VAL A 46 -3.53 9.48 -0.84
N CYS A 47 -4.40 8.81 -1.59
CA CYS A 47 -5.30 9.47 -2.54
C CYS A 47 -6.48 10.14 -1.83
N ASN A 48 -7.19 9.39 -0.99
CA ASN A 48 -8.31 9.88 -0.19
C ASN A 48 -7.85 10.46 1.16
N ASN A 49 -6.88 11.38 1.15
CA ASN A 49 -6.23 11.90 2.38
C ASN A 49 -7.18 12.57 3.41
N ALA A 50 -8.40 12.94 3.01
CA ALA A 50 -9.43 13.46 3.89
C ALA A 50 -9.83 12.49 5.01
N VAL A 51 -9.67 11.17 4.83
CA VAL A 51 -9.94 10.18 5.89
C VAL A 51 -8.98 10.32 7.07
N LEU A 52 -7.79 10.90 6.83
CA LEU A 52 -6.78 11.13 7.85
C LEU A 52 -6.88 12.53 8.48
N LYS A 53 -7.90 13.35 8.16
CA LYS A 53 -7.97 14.77 8.58
C LYS A 53 -7.92 15.00 10.09
N ASN A 54 -8.41 14.04 10.88
CA ASN A 54 -8.45 14.11 12.34
C ASN A 54 -7.18 13.53 12.99
N TYR A 55 -6.26 12.98 12.19
CA TYR A 55 -5.00 12.42 12.65
C TYR A 55 -3.89 13.43 12.39
N LYS A 56 -3.17 13.76 13.46
CA LYS A 56 -2.08 14.72 13.45
C LYS A 56 -0.90 14.22 12.61
N GLU A 57 0.09 15.09 12.41
CA GLU A 57 1.37 14.69 11.85
C GLU A 57 2.11 13.76 12.81
N GLY A 58 2.76 12.72 12.29
CA GLY A 58 3.64 11.82 13.05
C GLY A 58 2.94 10.79 13.95
N VAL A 59 1.61 10.73 13.96
CA VAL A 59 0.86 9.72 14.73
C VAL A 59 0.82 8.38 13.98
N GLU A 60 0.97 7.29 14.73
CA GLU A 60 0.74 5.93 14.26
C GLU A 60 -0.77 5.64 14.19
N VAL A 61 -1.22 5.16 13.03
CA VAL A 61 -2.58 4.70 12.76
C VAL A 61 -2.55 3.25 12.28
N THR A 62 -3.61 2.50 12.55
CA THR A 62 -3.79 1.17 11.96
C THR A 62 -4.77 1.28 10.81
N VAL A 63 -4.31 1.01 9.58
CA VAL A 63 -5.09 1.27 8.36
C VAL A 63 -5.14 0.05 7.46
N LYS A 64 -6.27 -0.14 6.78
CA LYS A 64 -6.34 -1.00 5.59
C LYS A 64 -6.32 -0.11 4.36
N PHE A 65 -5.57 -0.53 3.35
CA PHE A 65 -5.47 0.20 2.09
C PHE A 65 -5.27 -0.77 0.93
N ALA A 66 -5.49 -0.26 -0.28
CA ALA A 66 -5.14 -0.94 -1.52
C ALA A 66 -4.24 -0.02 -2.36
N LYS A 67 -3.26 -0.61 -3.05
CA LYS A 67 -2.52 0.10 -4.10
C LYS A 67 -3.47 0.44 -5.24
N THR A 68 -3.27 1.60 -5.85
CA THR A 68 -4.06 2.04 -7.00
C THR A 68 -3.23 2.94 -7.89
N ASP A 69 -3.43 2.84 -9.19
CA ASP A 69 -2.72 3.66 -10.18
C ASP A 69 -3.48 4.96 -10.52
N SER A 70 -4.71 5.13 -10.00
CA SER A 70 -5.57 6.26 -10.34
C SER A 70 -6.10 6.96 -9.10
N CYS A 71 -5.77 8.25 -9.01
CA CYS A 71 -6.13 9.13 -7.90
C CYS A 71 -6.66 10.46 -8.44
N PRO A 72 -7.92 10.50 -8.90
CA PRO A 72 -8.52 11.72 -9.45
C PRO A 72 -8.49 12.91 -8.47
N GLU A 73 -8.38 12.64 -7.16
CA GLU A 73 -8.25 13.66 -6.12
C GLU A 73 -6.97 14.50 -6.21
N PHE A 74 -5.98 14.09 -7.01
CA PHE A 74 -4.77 14.85 -7.23
C PHE A 74 -4.90 15.89 -8.33
N ASN A 75 -5.85 15.75 -9.25
CA ASN A 75 -5.97 16.61 -10.43
C ASN A 75 -6.24 18.09 -10.06
N ASP A 76 -6.97 18.33 -8.96
CA ASP A 76 -7.38 19.67 -8.54
C ASP A 76 -6.51 20.22 -7.39
N LYS A 77 -5.40 19.55 -7.04
CA LYS A 77 -4.56 19.93 -5.90
C LYS A 77 -3.28 20.61 -6.36
N ALA A 78 -3.17 21.90 -6.05
CA ALA A 78 -1.90 22.60 -6.12
C ALA A 78 -0.96 22.07 -5.02
N VAL A 79 0.14 21.45 -5.44
CA VAL A 79 1.24 21.00 -4.57
C VAL A 79 2.49 21.83 -4.86
N CYS A 80 3.41 21.90 -3.90
CA CYS A 80 4.71 22.53 -4.15
C CYS A 80 5.53 21.72 -5.18
N MET A 81 6.46 22.37 -5.89
CA MET A 81 7.36 21.70 -6.85
C MET A 81 8.54 21.01 -6.15
N MET A 82 8.23 20.12 -5.21
CA MET A 82 9.22 19.29 -4.52
C MET A 82 9.00 17.82 -4.86
N TYR A 83 10.08 17.05 -4.79
CA TYR A 83 10.03 15.60 -4.92
C TYR A 83 10.02 14.95 -3.53
N HIS A 84 9.01 14.12 -3.28
CA HIS A 84 8.94 13.26 -2.12
C HIS A 84 8.91 11.81 -2.59
N GLU A 85 9.97 11.06 -2.31
CA GLU A 85 10.10 9.66 -2.72
C GLU A 85 9.00 8.81 -2.08
N ASN A 86 8.33 7.99 -2.89
CA ASN A 86 7.25 7.12 -2.44
C ASN A 86 7.16 5.84 -3.29
N GLU A 87 6.63 4.78 -2.71
CA GLU A 87 6.45 3.44 -3.32
C GLU A 87 5.17 3.32 -4.16
N GLY A 88 4.55 4.46 -4.48
CA GLY A 88 3.31 4.57 -5.21
C GLY A 88 2.13 5.04 -4.38
N THR A 89 0.96 4.95 -4.99
CA THR A 89 -0.29 5.51 -4.49
C THR A 89 -1.19 4.46 -3.87
N VAL A 90 -1.83 4.85 -2.77
CA VAL A 90 -2.72 3.98 -2.00
C VAL A 90 -4.04 4.67 -1.69
N ARG A 91 -5.09 3.88 -1.64
CA ARG A 91 -6.42 4.29 -1.22
C ARG A 91 -6.78 3.56 0.07
N ILE A 92 -7.05 4.32 1.13
CA ILE A 92 -7.41 3.78 2.43
C ILE A 92 -8.85 3.29 2.37
N SER A 93 -9.08 2.05 2.78
CA SER A 93 -10.41 1.44 2.91
C SER A 93 -10.93 1.50 4.34
N GLU A 94 -10.06 1.49 5.35
CA GLU A 94 -10.44 1.49 6.76
C GLU A 94 -9.33 2.15 7.61
N VAL A 95 -9.71 2.89 8.65
CA VAL A 95 -8.81 3.36 9.70
C VAL A 95 -9.37 2.86 11.05
N LYS A 96 -8.54 2.22 11.86
CA LYS A 96 -8.87 1.67 13.17
C LYS A 96 -8.32 2.51 14.30
#